data_AF-W7WU87-F1
#
_entry.id   AF-W7WU87-F1
#
_cell.length_a   1.000
_cell.length_b   1.000
_cell.length_c   1.000
_cell.angle_alpha   90.00
_cell.angle_beta   90.00
_cell.angle_gamma   90.00
#
_symmetry.space_group_name_H-M   'P 1'
#
loop_
_entity.id
_entity.type
_entity.pdbx_description
1 polymer ?
#
loop_
_entity_poly.entity_id
_entity_poly.type
_entity_poly.pdbx_seq_one_letter_code
_entity_poly.pdbx_strand_id
1 'polypeptide(L)' 'MPAMTMVFNVRDKAMLGQVKAGDKVKFKAVNEAGKFTVTDLKVVR' A
#
# COMPACT_ATOMS: atom_id res chain seq x y z
N MET A 1 -6.24 -6.16 13.07
CA MET A 1 -4.80 -5.91 13.26
C MET A 1 -4.66 -4.56 13.94
N PRO A 2 -3.96 -4.45 15.07
CA PRO A 2 -3.62 -3.16 15.67
C PRO A 2 -2.71 -2.34 14.73
N ALA A 3 -2.51 -1.06 15.02
CA ALA A 3 -1.61 -0.23 14.22
C ALA A 3 -0.16 -0.78 14.33
N MET A 4 0.45 -1.11 13.19
CA MET A 4 1.78 -1.72 13.12
C MET A 4 2.42 -1.47 11.74
N THR A 5 3.75 -1.54 11.68
CA THR A 5 4.51 -1.46 10.42
C THR A 5 4.48 -2.80 9.70
N MET A 6 4.10 -2.81 8.43
CA MET A 6 4.00 -4.02 7.60
C MET A 6 4.62 -3.78 6.22
N VAL A 7 4.97 -4.87 5.55
CA VAL A 7 5.46 -4.85 4.15
C VAL A 7 4.33 -5.29 3.23
N PHE A 8 4.06 -4.49 2.21
CA PHE A 8 3.09 -4.79 1.16
C PHE A 8 3.78 -4.75 -0.19
N ASN A 9 3.51 -5.74 -1.04
CA ASN A 9 3.90 -5.67 -2.44
C ASN A 9 2.96 -4.71 -3.18
N VAL A 10 3.43 -4.13 -4.27
CA VAL A 10 2.58 -3.36 -5.19
C VAL A 10 2.39 -4.15 -6.47
N ARG A 11 1.16 -4.22 -6.98
CA ARG A 11 0.89 -4.87 -8.27
C ARG A 11 1.49 -4.07 -9.42
N ASP A 12 1.41 -2.74 -9.36
CA ASP A 12 1.96 -1.83 -10.36
C ASP A 12 2.99 -0.91 -9.71
N LYS A 13 4.22 -0.91 -10.26
CA LYS A 13 5.32 -0.08 -9.78
C LYS A 13 5.06 1.42 -10.00
N ALA A 14 4.26 1.80 -11.00
CA ALA A 14 3.90 3.19 -11.25
C ALA A 14 3.14 3.84 -10.08
N MET A 15 2.46 3.04 -9.25
CA MET A 15 1.79 3.52 -8.03
C MET A 15 2.77 4.18 -7.05
N LEU A 16 4.01 3.68 -6.98
CA LEU A 16 5.03 4.23 -6.08
C LEU A 16 5.52 5.61 -6.52
N GLY A 17 5.37 5.97 -7.80
CA GLY A 17 5.72 7.30 -8.29
C GLY A 17 4.79 8.42 -7.80
N GLN A 18 3.62 8.07 -7.26
CA GLN A 18 2.60 9.02 -6.80
C GLN A 18 2.70 9.31 -5.30
N VAL A 19 3.61 8.66 -4.59
CA VAL A 19 3.76 8.74 -3.14
C VAL A 19 5.22 8.93 -2.75
N LYS A 20 5.47 9.53 -1.60
CA LYS A 20 6.78 9.59 -0.97
C LYS A 20 6.71 9.20 0.51
N ALA A 21 7.87 8.92 1.09
CA ALA A 21 7.97 8.67 2.53
C ALA A 21 7.37 9.84 3.33
N GLY A 22 6.56 9.51 4.34
CA GLY A 22 5.84 10.48 5.17
C GLY A 22 4.43 10.84 4.67
N ASP A 23 4.05 10.49 3.44
CA ASP A 23 2.69 10.72 2.96
C ASP A 23 1.68 9.84 3.71
N LYS A 24 0.56 10.43 4.11
CA LYS A 24 -0.60 9.65 4.56
C LYS A 24 -1.33 9.14 3.32
N VAL A 25 -1.53 7.84 3.25
CA VAL A 25 -2.19 7.18 2.12
C VAL A 25 -3.34 6.30 2.58
N LYS A 26 -4.36 6.18 1.75
CA LYS A 26 -5.39 5.15 1.83
C LYS A 26 -5.13 4.16 0.71
N PHE A 27 -5.10 2.88 1.05
CA PHE A 27 -4.84 1.83 0.08
C PHE A 27 -5.76 0.64 0.30
N LYS A 28 -5.99 -0.12 -0.77
CA LYS A 28 -6.61 -1.44 -0.70
C LYS A 28 -5.55 -2.48 -0.97
N ALA A 29 -5.53 -3.52 -0.14
CA ALA A 29 -4.64 -4.67 -0.31
C ALA A 29 -5.45 -5.95 -0.33
N VAL A 30 -4.97 -6.91 -1.11
CA VAL A 30 -5.50 -8.28 -1.17
C VAL A 30 -4.47 -9.19 -0.51
N ASN A 31 -4.95 -10.11 0.33
CA ASN A 31 -4.11 -11.17 0.89
C ASN A 31 -4.28 -12.42 0.03
N GLU A 32 -3.21 -12.83 -0.65
CA GLU A 32 -3.17 -14.07 -1.41
C GLU A 32 -2.13 -14.98 -0.76
N ALA A 33 -2.60 -15.99 -0.02
CA ALA A 33 -1.76 -16.96 0.68
C ALA A 33 -0.66 -16.34 1.57
N GLY A 34 -1.00 -15.26 2.31
CA GLY A 34 -0.06 -14.58 3.20
C GLY A 34 0.79 -13.49 2.54
N LYS A 35 0.73 -13.34 1.21
CA LYS A 35 1.30 -12.18 0.51
C LYS A 35 0.26 -11.07 0.40
N PHE A 36 0.56 -9.93 1.00
CA PHE A 36 -0.27 -8.75 0.86
C PHE A 36 0.17 -7.92 -0.34
N THR A 37 -0.75 -7.68 -1.27
CA THR A 37 -0.49 -6.89 -2.48
C THR A 37 -1.47 -5.74 -2.58
N VAL A 38 -0.94 -4.52 -2.70
CA VAL A 38 -1.71 -3.28 -2.93
C VAL A 38 -2.24 -3.29 -4.36
N THR A 39 -3.56 -3.09 -4.48
CA THR A 39 -4.28 -3.01 -5.76
C THR A 39 -4.86 -1.63 -6.03
N ASP A 40 -4.95 -0.77 -5.04
CA ASP A 40 -5.40 0.62 -5.16
C ASP A 40 -4.65 1.46 -4.11
N LEU A 41 -4.12 2.61 -4.52
CA LEU A 41 -3.30 3.51 -3.68
C LEU A 41 -3.71 4.96 -3.96
N LYS A 42 -4.09 5.68 -2.90
CA LYS A 42 -4.50 7.09 -2.97
C LYS A 42 -3.84 7.89 -1.86
N VAL A 43 -3.24 9.03 -2.22
CA VAL A 43 -2.74 10.00 -1.25
C VAL A 43 -3.93 10.65 -0.56
N VAL A 44 -3.90 10.71 0.76
CA VAL A 44 -4.84 11.48 1.57
C VAL A 44 -4.19 12.82 1.86
N ARG A 45 -4.84 13.90 1.45
CA ARG A 45 -4.49 15.25 1.89
C ARG A 45 -5.09 15.53 3.25
#